data_AF-A0A966KWA9-F1
#
_entry.id   AF-A0A966KWA9-F1
#
_cell.length_a   1.000
_cell.length_b   1.000
_cell.length_c   1.000
_cell.angle_alpha   90.00
_cell.angle_beta   90.00
_cell.angle_gamma   90.00
#
_symmetry.space_group_name_H-M   'P 1'
#
loop_
_entity.id
_entity.type
_entity.pdbx_description
1 polymer ?
#
loop_
_entity_poly.entity_id
_entity_poly.type
_entity_poly.pdbx_seq_one_letter_code
_entity_poly.pdbx_strand_id
1 'polypeptide(L)'
;MRNSLTVLILALMVLVVSCDSKRVFDEYKTVPNVWNKDSIMSFSIHPPDSIKPYNLFVNLRNTSQYKYSNIFLIVEMVFPHGKTIKDTLEYRMADPSGKFLGSGIMDVKENKLWYKENVIFNESGD
;
A
#
# COMPACT_ATOMS: atom_id res chain seq x y z
N MET A 1 15.86 -23.56 38.46
CA MET A 1 16.50 -22.94 37.26
C MET A 1 15.95 -23.48 35.94
N ARG A 2 15.71 -24.79 35.79
CA ARG A 2 15.23 -25.40 34.52
C ARG A 2 13.83 -24.93 34.06
N ASN A 3 12.88 -24.68 34.99
CA ASN A 3 11.52 -24.21 34.67
C ASN A 3 11.42 -22.72 34.31
N SER A 4 12.34 -21.87 34.81
CA SER A 4 12.35 -20.44 34.49
C SER A 4 12.83 -20.18 33.07
N LEU A 5 13.79 -20.99 32.59
CA LEU A 5 14.27 -20.93 31.21
C LEU A 5 13.18 -21.35 30.20
N THR A 6 12.41 -22.40 30.51
CA THR A 6 11.28 -22.83 29.68
C THR A 6 10.16 -21.79 29.62
N VAL A 7 9.84 -21.13 30.74
CA VAL A 7 8.86 -20.02 30.75
C VAL A 7 9.35 -18.84 29.93
N LEU A 8 10.64 -18.50 29.98
CA LEU A 8 11.23 -17.42 29.19
C LEU A 8 11.20 -17.74 27.68
N ILE A 9 11.52 -18.99 27.30
CA ILE A 9 11.45 -19.45 25.91
C ILE A 9 10.00 -19.45 25.41
N LEU A 10 9.04 -19.86 26.24
CA LEU A 10 7.61 -19.82 25.90
C LEU A 10 7.10 -18.38 25.74
N ALA A 11 7.52 -17.47 26.61
CA ALA A 11 7.20 -16.04 26.50
C ALA A 11 7.80 -15.42 25.22
N LEU A 12 9.01 -15.82 24.85
CA LEU A 12 9.67 -15.37 23.62
C LEU A 12 8.96 -15.90 22.36
N MET A 13 8.37 -17.10 22.41
CA MET A 13 7.56 -17.66 21.32
C MET A 13 6.22 -16.93 21.12
N VAL A 14 5.64 -16.31 22.16
CA VAL A 14 4.42 -15.50 22.01
C VAL A 14 4.70 -14.18 21.29
N LEU A 15 5.93 -13.64 21.41
CA LEU A 15 6.32 -12.38 20.77
C LEU A 15 6.48 -12.47 19.24
N VAL A 16 6.57 -13.67 18.68
CA VAL A 16 6.74 -13.86 17.21
C VAL A 16 5.43 -14.07 16.46
N VAL A 17 4.28 -14.09 17.15
CA VAL A 17 2.96 -14.20 16.49
C VAL A 17 2.44 -12.79 16.16
N SER A 18 2.99 -12.17 15.13
CA SER A 18 2.40 -10.99 14.51
C SER A 18 2.18 -11.27 13.03
N CYS A 19 0.95 -11.67 12.71
CA CYS A 19 0.49 -11.81 11.33
C CYS A 19 -0.60 -10.76 11.09
N ASP A 20 -0.38 -9.87 10.12
CA ASP A 20 -1.39 -8.89 9.71
C ASP A 20 -2.49 -9.59 8.90
N SER A 21 -3.51 -10.07 9.62
CA SER A 21 -4.61 -10.86 9.05
C SER A 21 -5.61 -10.04 8.21
N LYS A 22 -5.42 -8.71 8.09
CA LYS A 22 -6.36 -7.82 7.39
C LYS A 22 -5.91 -7.45 5.97
N ARG A 23 -4.69 -7.80 5.57
CA ARG A 23 -4.15 -7.53 4.24
C ARG A 23 -4.66 -8.58 3.26
N VAL A 24 -5.59 -8.17 2.40
CA VAL A 24 -6.25 -9.06 1.43
C VAL A 24 -5.44 -9.24 0.16
N PHE A 25 -4.86 -8.17 -0.36
CA PHE A 25 -4.03 -8.16 -1.57
C PHE A 25 -3.03 -7.02 -1.48
N ASP A 26 -1.84 -7.23 -2.02
CA ASP A 26 -0.85 -6.17 -2.20
C ASP A 26 0.18 -6.57 -3.27
N GLU A 27 0.45 -5.65 -4.18
CA GLU A 27 1.44 -5.81 -5.25
C GLU A 27 2.30 -4.55 -5.33
N TYR A 28 3.62 -4.74 -5.52
CA TYR A 28 4.58 -3.68 -5.75
C TYR A 28 5.24 -3.86 -7.11
N LYS A 29 5.36 -2.77 -7.87
CA LYS A 29 6.16 -2.71 -9.08
C LYS A 29 7.35 -1.77 -8.88
N THR A 30 8.54 -2.27 -9.17
CA THR A 30 9.77 -1.48 -9.09
C THR A 30 9.81 -0.50 -10.25
N VAL A 31 10.04 0.76 -9.94
CA VAL A 31 10.29 1.80 -10.93
C VAL A 31 11.79 1.87 -11.24
N PRO A 32 12.19 2.29 -12.46
CA PRO A 32 13.58 2.64 -12.73
C PRO A 32 14.07 3.77 -11.80
N ASN A 33 15.34 4.15 -11.89
CA ASN A 33 15.90 5.24 -11.07
C ASN A 33 15.09 6.55 -11.11
N VAL A 34 14.34 6.77 -12.19
CA VAL A 34 13.41 7.89 -12.35
C VAL A 34 12.06 7.33 -12.77
N TRP A 35 11.00 7.85 -12.14
CA TRP A 35 9.63 7.61 -12.56
C TRP A 35 9.09 8.89 -13.22
N ASN A 36 8.87 8.82 -14.55
CA ASN A 36 8.34 9.95 -15.31
C ASN A 36 6.81 9.96 -15.26
N LYS A 37 6.21 11.15 -15.39
CA LYS A 37 4.75 11.34 -15.29
C LYS A 37 3.93 10.56 -16.33
N ASP A 38 4.55 10.21 -17.45
CA ASP A 38 4.00 9.48 -18.59
C ASP A 38 4.24 7.96 -18.48
N SER A 39 5.01 7.52 -17.47
CA SER A 39 5.25 6.12 -17.20
C SER A 39 4.09 5.52 -16.41
N ILE A 40 3.21 4.80 -17.11
CA ILE A 40 2.04 4.15 -16.50
C ILE A 40 2.46 2.89 -15.75
N MET A 41 1.95 2.74 -14.52
CA MET A 41 2.06 1.52 -13.73
C MET A 41 0.71 0.81 -13.71
N SER A 42 0.62 -0.33 -14.39
CA SER A 42 -0.61 -1.14 -14.44
C SER A 42 -0.52 -2.29 -13.45
N PHE A 43 -1.60 -2.61 -12.76
CA PHE A 43 -1.70 -3.72 -11.81
C PHE A 43 -2.94 -4.54 -12.17
N SER A 44 -2.85 -5.87 -12.06
CA SER A 44 -4.00 -6.77 -12.23
C SER A 44 -4.46 -7.22 -10.85
N ILE A 45 -5.74 -7.00 -10.55
CA ILE A 45 -6.31 -7.30 -9.24
C ILE A 45 -7.40 -8.34 -9.44
N HIS A 46 -7.27 -9.44 -8.71
CA HIS A 46 -8.29 -10.49 -8.63
C HIS A 46 -8.91 -10.43 -7.23
N PRO A 47 -10.08 -9.78 -7.06
CA PRO A 47 -10.78 -9.74 -5.78
C PRO A 47 -11.13 -11.16 -5.33
N PRO A 48 -10.94 -11.52 -4.04
CA PRO A 48 -11.18 -12.88 -3.58
C PRO A 48 -12.65 -13.23 -3.47
N ASP A 49 -13.53 -12.24 -3.33
CA ASP A 49 -14.97 -12.41 -3.39
C ASP A 49 -15.66 -11.15 -3.96
N SER A 50 -16.89 -11.33 -4.45
CA SER A 50 -17.67 -10.28 -5.13
C SER A 50 -18.73 -9.61 -4.25
N ILE A 51 -18.73 -9.92 -2.95
CA ILE A 51 -19.79 -9.55 -2.02
C ILE A 51 -19.28 -8.55 -0.99
N LYS A 52 -18.05 -8.73 -0.50
CA LYS A 52 -17.50 -7.89 0.55
C LYS A 52 -17.00 -6.56 -0.02
N PRO A 53 -17.19 -5.47 0.73
CA PRO A 53 -16.58 -4.19 0.41
C PRO A 53 -15.08 -4.21 0.76
N TYR A 54 -14.26 -3.59 -0.08
CA TYR A 54 -12.82 -3.43 0.11
C TYR A 54 -12.41 -1.96 0.08
N ASN A 55 -11.47 -1.62 0.95
CA ASN A 55 -10.80 -0.33 0.92
C ASN A 55 -9.56 -0.42 0.06
N LEU A 56 -9.45 0.47 -0.90
CA LEU A 56 -8.39 0.50 -1.89
C LEU A 56 -7.38 1.59 -1.55
N PHE A 57 -6.13 1.25 -1.72
CA PHE A 57 -5.00 2.10 -1.40
C PHE A 57 -4.00 2.08 -2.55
N VAL A 58 -3.33 3.21 -2.76
CA VAL A 58 -2.10 3.27 -3.53
C VAL A 58 -0.94 3.23 -2.55
N ASN A 59 -0.12 2.17 -2.62
CA ASN A 59 1.11 2.13 -1.86
C ASN A 59 2.23 2.77 -2.68
N LEU A 60 2.88 3.78 -2.11
CA LEU A 60 3.98 4.50 -2.73
C LEU A 60 5.18 4.51 -1.81
N ARG A 61 6.34 4.10 -2.33
CA ARG A 61 7.62 4.22 -1.63
C ARG A 61 8.43 5.35 -2.24
N ASN A 62 8.94 6.23 -1.39
CA ASN A 62 9.84 7.31 -1.79
C ASN A 62 11.13 7.29 -0.96
N THR A 63 12.20 7.81 -1.55
CA THR A 63 13.48 8.07 -0.88
C THR A 63 13.67 9.58 -0.65
N SER A 64 14.75 9.99 0.01
CA SER A 64 15.12 11.42 0.13
C SER A 64 15.42 12.11 -1.21
N GLN A 65 15.56 11.35 -2.30
CA GLN A 65 15.74 11.92 -3.63
C GLN A 65 14.46 12.58 -4.17
N TYR A 66 13.28 12.23 -3.64
CA TYR A 66 12.02 12.88 -3.98
C TYR A 66 11.94 14.26 -3.33
N LYS A 67 11.91 15.35 -4.10
CA LYS A 67 12.08 16.72 -3.56
C LYS A 67 10.78 17.49 -3.29
N TYR A 68 9.63 16.84 -3.43
CA TYR A 68 8.33 17.52 -3.34
C TYR A 68 7.59 17.16 -2.06
N SER A 69 6.80 18.10 -1.54
CA SER A 69 6.01 17.92 -0.32
C SER A 69 4.66 17.24 -0.55
N ASN A 70 4.24 17.12 -1.80
CA ASN A 70 3.00 16.47 -2.23
C ASN A 70 3.24 15.66 -3.51
N ILE A 71 2.30 14.79 -3.87
CA ILE A 71 2.26 14.07 -5.13
C ILE A 71 0.85 14.08 -5.70
N PHE A 72 0.74 14.25 -7.02
CA PHE A 72 -0.50 14.07 -7.78
C PHE A 72 -0.45 12.74 -8.51
N LEU A 73 -1.49 11.93 -8.35
CA LEU A 73 -1.65 10.64 -9.01
C LEU A 73 -2.93 10.66 -9.82
N ILE A 74 -2.84 10.26 -11.09
CA ILE A 74 -4.02 9.95 -11.91
C ILE A 74 -4.19 8.44 -11.84
N VAL A 75 -5.26 7.99 -11.20
CA VAL A 75 -5.54 6.55 -11.00
C VAL A 75 -6.72 6.17 -11.87
N GLU A 76 -6.55 5.11 -12.65
CA GLU A 76 -7.59 4.52 -13.50
C GLU A 76 -7.86 3.09 -13.04
N MET A 77 -9.13 2.77 -12.79
CA MET A 77 -9.61 1.43 -12.53
C MET A 77 -10.48 0.99 -13.69
N VAL A 78 -10.01 -0.01 -14.43
CA VAL A 78 -10.70 -0.57 -15.59
C VAL A 78 -11.38 -1.87 -15.17
N PHE A 79 -12.70 -1.93 -15.32
CA PHE A 79 -13.50 -3.14 -15.07
C PHE A 79 -13.61 -3.97 -16.36
N PRO A 80 -13.78 -5.30 -16.26
CA PRO A 80 -13.86 -6.21 -17.41
C PRO A 80 -14.90 -5.79 -18.47
N HIS A 81 -16.04 -5.22 -18.06
CA HIS A 81 -17.10 -4.79 -18.99
C HIS A 81 -16.91 -3.38 -19.55
N GLY A 82 -15.69 -2.85 -19.52
CA GLY A 82 -15.32 -1.56 -20.13
C GLY A 82 -15.66 -0.33 -19.31
N LYS A 83 -16.28 -0.50 -18.13
CA LYS A 83 -16.44 0.61 -17.18
C LYS A 83 -15.06 1.04 -16.68
N THR A 84 -14.73 2.31 -16.83
CA THR A 84 -13.48 2.89 -16.31
C THR A 84 -13.80 3.98 -15.31
N ILE A 85 -13.18 3.93 -14.14
CA ILE A 85 -13.23 4.99 -13.13
C ILE A 85 -11.87 5.67 -13.11
N LYS A 86 -11.86 6.99 -13.29
CA LYS A 86 -10.64 7.79 -13.33
C LYS A 86 -10.73 8.91 -12.31
N ASP A 87 -9.72 9.02 -11.47
CA ASP A 87 -9.61 10.07 -10.45
C ASP A 87 -8.22 10.70 -10.47
N THR A 88 -8.16 11.99 -10.09
CA THR A 88 -6.92 12.69 -9.80
C THR A 88 -6.83 12.90 -8.29
N LEU A 89 -5.81 12.33 -7.68
CA LEU A 89 -5.62 12.29 -6.23
C LEU A 89 -4.40 13.12 -5.87
N GLU A 90 -4.51 13.95 -4.83
CA GLU A 90 -3.38 14.68 -4.27
C GLU A 90 -3.10 14.17 -2.86
N TYR A 91 -1.83 13.87 -2.58
CA TYR A 91 -1.39 13.46 -1.26
C TYR A 91 -0.24 14.31 -0.78
N ARG A 92 -0.30 14.69 0.49
CA ARG A 92 0.86 15.26 1.18
C ARG A 92 1.87 14.13 1.46
N MET A 93 3.11 14.35 1.07
CA MET A 93 4.24 13.43 1.24
C MET A 93 5.21 13.89 2.35
N ALA A 94 5.19 15.17 2.72
CA ALA A 94 6.01 15.72 3.81
C ALA A 94 5.20 16.67 4.71
N ASP A 95 5.58 16.77 5.97
CA ASP A 95 5.04 17.79 6.88
C ASP A 95 5.62 19.20 6.59
N PRO A 96 5.13 20.27 7.24
CA PRO A 96 5.65 21.63 7.03
C PRO A 96 7.13 21.82 7.38
N SER A 97 7.75 20.92 8.15
CA SER A 97 9.19 20.93 8.44
C SER A 97 10.03 20.30 7.33
N GLY A 98 9.38 19.68 6.33
CA GLY A 98 10.03 18.95 5.24
C GLY A 98 10.31 17.48 5.57
N LYS A 99 9.91 16.99 6.75
CA LYS A 99 10.05 15.58 7.11
C LYS A 99 9.03 14.75 6.34
N PHE A 100 9.49 13.72 5.62
CA PHE A 100 8.58 12.81 4.92
C PHE A 100 7.64 12.08 5.87
N LEU A 101 6.39 11.96 5.41
CA LEU A 101 5.35 11.14 6.00
C LEU A 101 5.55 9.68 5.59
N GLY A 102 4.79 8.79 6.25
CA GLY A 102 4.88 7.35 6.04
C GLY A 102 5.78 6.65 7.06
N SER A 103 5.85 5.33 6.96
CA SER A 103 6.67 4.47 7.81
C SER A 103 7.80 3.86 7.00
N GLY A 104 8.94 3.56 7.63
CA GLY A 104 10.04 2.92 6.92
C GLY A 104 11.39 3.17 7.57
N ILE A 105 12.36 2.34 7.17
CA ILE A 105 13.70 2.31 7.74
C ILE A 105 14.63 3.17 6.89
N MET A 106 15.51 3.92 7.55
CA MET A 106 16.49 4.80 6.90
C MET A 106 15.80 5.76 5.92
N ASP A 107 16.26 5.77 4.67
CA ASP A 107 15.88 6.71 3.63
C ASP A 107 14.55 6.36 2.94
N VAL A 108 14.11 5.11 3.04
CA VAL A 108 12.88 4.67 2.38
C VAL A 108 11.68 4.96 3.29
N LYS A 109 10.67 5.62 2.72
CA LYS A 109 9.36 5.85 3.34
C LYS A 109 8.26 5.22 2.49
N GLU A 110 7.44 4.41 3.14
CA GLU A 110 6.27 3.76 2.59
C GLU A 110 5.02 4.52 3.03
N ASN A 111 4.22 4.91 2.05
CA ASN A 111 2.97 5.63 2.24
C ASN A 111 1.82 4.77 1.72
N LYS A 112 0.87 4.47 2.61
CA LYS A 112 -0.40 3.83 2.25
C LYS A 112 -1.45 4.91 2.03
N LEU A 113 -1.66 5.27 0.77
CA LEU A 113 -2.46 6.42 0.35
C LEU A 113 -3.89 5.98 0.04
N TRP A 114 -4.89 6.59 0.68
CA TRP A 114 -6.30 6.25 0.49
C TRP A 114 -6.79 6.56 -0.93
N TYR A 115 -7.29 5.56 -1.66
CA TYR A 115 -7.89 5.77 -2.97
C TYR A 115 -9.42 5.78 -2.91
N LYS A 116 -10.04 4.65 -2.52
CA LYS A 116 -11.50 4.53 -2.41
C LYS A 116 -11.87 3.62 -1.24
N GLU A 117 -12.98 3.95 -0.58
CA GLU A 117 -13.53 3.15 0.50
C GLU A 117 -14.72 2.32 0.02
N ASN A 118 -14.94 1.17 0.68
CA ASN A 118 -16.10 0.30 0.53
C ASN A 118 -16.43 -0.09 -0.93
N VAL A 119 -15.42 -0.35 -1.75
CA VAL A 119 -15.60 -0.79 -3.14
C VAL A 119 -15.99 -2.26 -3.17
N ILE A 120 -17.13 -2.57 -3.78
CA ILE A 120 -17.57 -3.95 -4.03
C ILE A 120 -17.25 -4.28 -5.48
N PHE A 121 -16.48 -5.34 -5.69
CA PHE A 121 -16.16 -5.86 -7.01
C PHE A 121 -17.20 -6.89 -7.43
N ASN A 122 -18.27 -6.44 -8.08
CA ASN A 122 -19.35 -7.30 -8.56
C ASN A 122 -18.96 -8.19 -9.76
N GLU A 123 -17.74 -8.03 -10.28
CA GLU A 123 -17.21 -8.71 -11.46
C GLU A 123 -15.86 -9.33 -11.11
N SER A 124 -15.59 -10.54 -11.61
CA SER A 124 -14.26 -11.17 -11.50
C SER A 124 -13.28 -10.40 -12.37
N GLY A 125 -12.17 -9.93 -11.78
CA GLY A 125 -11.08 -9.29 -12.51
C GLY A 125 -10.23 -10.29 -13.31
N ASP A 126 -9.41 -9.77 -14.22
CA ASP A 126 -8.39 -10.48 -15.01
C ASP A 126 -7.00 -9.87 -14.79
#